data_AF-A0A1A3F7T4-F1
#
_entry.id   AF-A0A1A3F7T4-F1
#
_cell.length_a   1.000
_cell.length_b   1.000
_cell.length_c   1.000
_cell.angle_alpha   90.00
_cell.angle_beta   90.00
_cell.angle_gamma   90.00
#
_symmetry.space_group_name_H-M   'P 1'
#
loop_
_entity.id
_entity.type
_entity.pdbx_description
1 polymer ?
#
loop_
_entity_poly.entity_id
_entity_poly.type
_entity_poly.pdbx_seq_one_letter_code
_entity_poly.pdbx_strand_id
1 'polypeptide(L)'
;DEWPALLDKIKSADIVIVSTPTWVGHMSSVAQRVLERLDAELSDTDDAGRPAMVGKVALAAVVGNEDGAHKIVADLFQALNDIGFSIAAQGCTYWNGEAMQGTDYTDLDGVPEPVASATGNAARNAVHLATVLRQNGYPAYE
;
A
#
# COMPACT_ATOMS: atom_id res chain seq x y z
N ASP A 1 -17.39 -5.48 -14.34
CA ASP A 1 -15.99 -5.93 -14.34
C ASP A 1 -15.75 -6.69 -13.02
N GLU A 2 -14.54 -7.17 -12.74
CA GLU A 2 -14.21 -7.89 -11.48
C GLU A 2 -13.95 -6.95 -10.28
N TRP A 3 -14.05 -5.63 -10.51
CA TRP A 3 -13.79 -4.61 -9.50
C TRP A 3 -14.61 -4.80 -8.22
N PRO A 4 -15.94 -5.06 -8.26
CA PRO A 4 -16.73 -5.22 -7.03
C PRO A 4 -16.20 -6.34 -6.12
N ALA A 5 -15.82 -7.49 -6.69
CA ALA A 5 -15.30 -8.61 -5.92
C ALA A 5 -13.91 -8.31 -5.31
N LEU A 6 -13.10 -7.48 -5.98
CA LEU A 6 -11.84 -7.01 -5.42
C LEU A 6 -12.08 -5.98 -4.32
N LEU A 7 -12.99 -5.03 -4.54
CA LEU A 7 -13.36 -4.01 -3.58
C LEU A 7 -13.89 -4.62 -2.28
N ASP A 8 -14.73 -5.66 -2.36
CA ASP A 8 -15.23 -6.37 -1.18
C ASP A 8 -14.08 -7.00 -0.37
N LYS A 9 -13.07 -7.57 -1.05
CA LYS A 9 -11.87 -8.08 -0.37
C LYS A 9 -11.12 -6.96 0.34
N ILE A 10 -10.96 -5.80 -0.31
CA ILE A 10 -10.30 -4.62 0.27
C ILE A 10 -11.08 -4.12 1.49
N LYS A 11 -12.41 -3.97 1.38
CA LYS A 11 -13.30 -3.55 2.47
C LYS A 11 -13.28 -4.53 3.64
N SER A 12 -13.11 -5.82 3.38
CA SER A 12 -13.01 -6.85 4.43
C SER A 12 -11.65 -6.91 5.13
N ALA A 13 -10.61 -6.29 4.57
CA ALA A 13 -9.26 -6.33 5.12
C ALA A 13 -9.03 -5.24 6.17
N ASP A 14 -8.25 -5.57 7.21
CA ASP A 14 -7.73 -4.58 8.17
C ASP A 14 -6.44 -3.91 7.66
N ILE A 15 -5.66 -4.63 6.84
CA ILE A 15 -4.39 -4.19 6.27
C ILE A 15 -4.40 -4.44 4.77
N VAL A 16 -4.10 -3.40 3.97
CA VAL A 16 -3.99 -3.47 2.51
C VAL A 16 -2.55 -3.16 2.10
N ILE A 17 -1.97 -3.98 1.24
CA ILE A 17 -0.62 -3.75 0.70
C ILE A 17 -0.72 -3.54 -0.80
N VAL A 18 -0.38 -2.35 -1.27
CA VAL A 18 -0.25 -2.10 -2.72
C VAL A 18 1.16 -2.49 -3.15
N SER A 19 1.26 -3.60 -3.88
CA SER A 19 2.52 -4.06 -4.46
C SER A 19 2.55 -3.72 -5.94
N THR A 20 3.57 -2.99 -6.38
CA THR A 20 3.64 -2.50 -7.78
C THR A 20 5.07 -2.51 -8.31
N PRO A 21 5.28 -2.89 -9.57
CA PRO A 21 6.57 -2.70 -10.21
C PRO A 21 6.83 -1.24 -10.55
N THR A 22 8.10 -0.87 -10.63
CA THR A 22 8.56 0.42 -11.19
C THR A 22 8.52 0.35 -12.71
N TRP A 23 7.76 1.25 -13.33
CA TRP A 23 7.72 1.47 -14.77
C TRP A 23 7.96 2.94 -15.08
N VAL A 24 9.07 3.25 -15.75
CA VAL A 24 9.44 4.63 -16.12
C VAL A 24 9.48 5.57 -14.89
N GLY A 25 9.87 5.04 -13.73
CA GLY A 25 9.86 5.78 -12.46
C GLY A 25 8.46 6.01 -11.86
N HIS A 26 7.44 5.31 -12.32
CA HIS A 26 6.06 5.35 -11.81
C HIS A 26 5.57 3.96 -11.40
N MET A 27 4.48 3.91 -10.64
CA MET A 27 3.77 2.65 -10.41
C MET A 27 3.20 2.10 -11.72
N SER A 28 2.93 0.81 -11.78
CA SER A 28 2.19 0.23 -12.91
C SER A 28 0.84 0.93 -13.14
N SER A 29 0.42 1.01 -14.40
CA SER A 29 -0.90 1.55 -14.77
C SER A 29 -2.06 0.75 -14.16
N VAL A 30 -1.83 -0.51 -13.79
CA VAL A 30 -2.80 -1.34 -13.06
C VAL A 30 -2.96 -0.85 -11.62
N ALA A 31 -1.85 -0.59 -10.91
CA ALA A 31 -1.91 -0.03 -9.55
C ALA A 31 -2.55 1.37 -9.55
N GLN A 32 -2.20 2.21 -10.52
CA GLN A 32 -2.82 3.53 -10.70
C GLN A 32 -4.34 3.42 -10.88
N ARG A 33 -4.81 2.49 -11.72
CA ARG A 33 -6.25 2.25 -11.94
C ARG A 33 -6.96 1.78 -10.68
N VAL A 34 -6.30 0.98 -9.84
CA VAL A 34 -6.86 0.57 -8.54
C VAL A 34 -7.06 1.80 -7.65
N LEU A 35 -6.09 2.72 -7.59
CA LEU A 35 -6.23 3.97 -6.82
C LEU A 35 -7.37 4.83 -7.36
N GLU A 36 -7.45 5.04 -8.67
CA GLU A 36 -8.54 5.81 -9.31
C GLU A 36 -9.92 5.22 -8.99
N ARG A 37 -10.00 3.88 -8.91
CA ARG A 37 -11.25 3.20 -8.58
C ARG A 37 -11.56 3.24 -7.08
N LEU A 38 -10.57 3.21 -6.19
CA LEU A 38 -10.78 3.42 -4.76
C LEU A 38 -11.22 4.86 -4.46
N ASP A 39 -10.63 5.84 -5.12
CA ASP A 39 -10.99 7.26 -5.01
C ASP A 39 -12.45 7.51 -5.44
N ALA A 40 -12.92 6.79 -6.45
CA ALA A 40 -14.33 6.84 -6.87
C ALA A 40 -15.32 6.31 -5.82
N GLU A 41 -14.86 5.60 -4.78
CA GLU A 41 -15.70 5.02 -3.72
C GLU A 41 -15.77 5.93 -2.46
N LEU A 42 -15.24 7.15 -2.50
CA LEU A 42 -15.19 8.08 -1.35
C LEU A 42 -16.58 8.40 -0.75
N SER A 43 -17.65 8.28 -1.53
CA SER A 43 -19.03 8.49 -1.06
C SER A 43 -19.59 7.31 -0.25
N ASP A 44 -18.91 6.17 -0.21
CA ASP A 44 -19.30 5.04 0.63
C ASP A 44 -18.80 5.26 2.05
N THR A 45 -19.73 5.51 2.97
CA THR A 45 -19.46 5.83 4.37
C THR A 45 -20.09 4.82 5.31
N ASP A 46 -19.50 4.63 6.49
CA ASP A 46 -20.15 3.91 7.58
C ASP A 46 -21.23 4.75 8.30
N ASP A 47 -21.90 4.13 9.28
CA ASP A 47 -22.97 4.77 10.08
C ASP A 47 -22.50 6.00 10.89
N ALA A 48 -21.18 6.22 11.00
CA ALA A 48 -20.57 7.34 11.69
C ALA A 48 -20.02 8.42 10.72
N GLY A 49 -20.40 8.35 9.44
CA GLY A 49 -20.02 9.29 8.39
C GLY A 49 -18.57 9.17 7.91
N ARG A 50 -17.85 8.10 8.29
CA ARG A 50 -16.45 7.92 7.90
C ARG A 50 -16.37 7.17 6.56
N PRO A 51 -15.53 7.59 5.60
CA PRO A 51 -15.30 6.83 4.37
C PRO A 51 -14.91 5.37 4.67
N ALA A 52 -15.32 4.44 3.80
CA ALA A 52 -15.23 2.99 4.03
C ALA A 52 -13.81 2.44 4.29
N MET A 53 -12.76 3.19 3.94
CA MET A 53 -11.36 2.81 4.17
C MET A 53 -10.78 3.34 5.49
N VAL A 54 -11.48 4.25 6.17
CA VAL A 54 -11.04 4.80 7.47
C VAL A 54 -10.96 3.69 8.52
N GLY A 55 -9.89 3.73 9.33
CA GLY A 55 -9.61 2.72 10.34
C GLY A 55 -8.85 1.49 9.82
N LYS A 56 -8.53 1.46 8.53
CA LYS A 56 -7.67 0.44 7.91
C LYS A 56 -6.24 0.94 7.76
N VAL A 57 -5.30 0.01 7.70
CA VAL A 57 -3.87 0.32 7.49
C VAL A 57 -3.47 0.03 6.05
N ALA A 58 -2.66 0.91 5.45
CA ALA A 58 -2.03 0.63 4.17
C ALA A 58 -0.50 0.54 4.25
N LEU A 59 0.05 -0.30 3.38
CA LEU A 59 1.49 -0.45 3.13
C LEU A 59 1.78 -0.39 1.63
N ALA A 60 3.03 -0.10 1.28
CA ALA A 60 3.52 -0.12 -0.10
C ALA A 60 4.67 -1.11 -0.25
N ALA A 61 4.65 -1.89 -1.33
CA ALA A 61 5.79 -2.70 -1.76
C ALA A 61 6.15 -2.37 -3.20
N VAL A 62 7.42 -2.06 -3.46
CA VAL A 62 7.88 -1.69 -4.80
C VAL A 62 9.02 -2.58 -5.25
N VAL A 63 8.98 -3.04 -6.49
CA VAL A 63 10.08 -3.78 -7.11
C VAL A 63 10.44 -3.16 -8.44
N GLY A 64 11.72 -2.93 -8.71
CA GLY A 64 12.15 -2.38 -9.99
C GLY A 64 13.59 -2.73 -10.30
N ASN A 65 13.94 -2.83 -11.57
CA ASN A 65 15.31 -3.15 -11.98
C ASN A 65 16.26 -1.95 -11.81
N GLU A 66 15.70 -0.75 -11.65
CA GLU A 66 16.41 0.51 -11.43
C GLU A 66 15.58 1.44 -10.53
N ASP A 67 16.02 2.69 -10.37
CA ASP A 67 15.47 3.71 -9.46
C ASP A 67 13.98 4.07 -9.68
N GLY A 68 13.33 4.54 -8.60
CA GLY A 68 11.95 5.06 -8.63
C GLY A 68 11.10 4.71 -7.40
N ALA A 69 11.58 3.82 -6.53
CA ALA A 69 10.76 3.27 -5.44
C ALA A 69 10.26 4.34 -4.45
N HIS A 70 11.11 5.27 -4.03
CA HIS A 70 10.72 6.31 -3.07
C HIS A 70 9.68 7.29 -3.63
N LYS A 71 9.81 7.68 -4.91
CA LYS A 71 8.78 8.48 -5.59
C LYS A 71 7.45 7.72 -5.62
N ILE A 72 7.48 6.45 -6.04
CA ILE A 72 6.27 5.62 -6.11
C ILE A 72 5.62 5.47 -4.75
N VAL A 73 6.40 5.23 -3.70
CA VAL A 73 5.90 5.18 -2.32
C VAL A 73 5.27 6.50 -1.91
N ALA A 74 5.87 7.65 -2.26
CA ALA A 74 5.29 8.96 -1.97
C ALA A 74 3.92 9.14 -2.64
N ASP A 75 3.79 8.81 -3.93
CA ASP A 75 2.53 8.88 -4.66
C ASP A 75 1.48 7.92 -4.09
N LEU A 76 1.87 6.66 -3.80
CA LEU A 76 0.98 5.67 -3.20
C LEU A 76 0.47 6.11 -1.84
N PHE A 77 1.37 6.56 -0.95
CA PHE A 77 0.98 6.96 0.41
C PHE A 77 0.14 8.20 0.43
N GLN A 78 0.42 9.18 -0.45
CA GLN A 78 -0.44 10.34 -0.59
C GLN A 78 -1.85 9.91 -1.01
N ALA A 79 -1.98 9.09 -2.06
CA ALA A 79 -3.28 8.67 -2.56
C ALA A 79 -4.05 7.81 -1.54
N LEU A 80 -3.38 6.84 -0.91
CA LEU A 80 -3.98 5.97 0.10
C LEU A 80 -4.42 6.76 1.34
N ASN A 81 -3.67 7.78 1.72
CA ASN A 81 -4.07 8.69 2.79
C ASN A 81 -5.34 9.47 2.43
N ASP A 82 -5.42 10.04 1.22
CA ASP A 82 -6.60 10.79 0.76
C ASP A 82 -7.85 9.90 0.67
N ILE A 83 -7.68 8.62 0.31
CA ILE A 83 -8.75 7.60 0.32
C ILE A 83 -9.22 7.26 1.75
N GLY A 84 -8.37 7.47 2.76
CA GLY A 84 -8.71 7.31 4.19
C GLY A 84 -7.92 6.24 4.94
N PHE A 85 -6.95 5.58 4.31
CA PHE A 85 -6.09 4.62 5.01
C PHE A 85 -5.10 5.32 5.97
N SER A 86 -4.79 4.68 7.10
CA SER A 86 -3.67 5.06 7.95
C SER A 86 -2.37 4.41 7.46
N ILE A 87 -1.28 5.16 7.40
CA ILE A 87 0.03 4.62 6.99
C ILE A 87 0.85 4.25 8.23
N ALA A 88 1.34 3.00 8.28
CA ALA A 88 2.21 2.55 9.36
C ALA A 88 3.58 3.24 9.31
N ALA A 89 4.20 3.45 10.48
CA ALA A 89 5.60 3.87 10.54
C ALA A 89 6.48 2.86 9.79
N GLN A 90 7.41 3.35 8.97
CA GLN A 90 8.20 2.49 8.07
C GLN A 90 7.33 1.54 7.21
N GLY A 91 6.16 2.03 6.77
CA GLY A 91 5.12 1.23 6.11
C GLY A 91 5.41 0.82 4.67
N CYS A 92 6.66 0.91 4.21
CA CYS A 92 7.04 0.46 2.88
C CYS A 92 8.26 -0.46 2.91
N THR A 93 8.34 -1.30 1.90
CA THR A 93 9.53 -2.09 1.58
C THR A 93 9.73 -2.05 0.07
N TYR A 94 10.98 -2.16 -0.38
CA TYR A 94 11.23 -2.16 -1.81
C TYR A 94 12.54 -2.86 -2.14
N TRP A 95 12.67 -3.24 -3.41
CA TRP A 95 13.93 -3.62 -4.01
C TRP A 95 14.15 -2.83 -5.31
N ASN A 96 15.36 -2.34 -5.49
CA ASN A 96 15.85 -1.80 -6.75
C ASN A 96 17.12 -2.54 -7.15
N GLY A 97 17.20 -2.92 -8.42
CA GLY A 97 18.44 -3.38 -9.03
C GLY A 97 19.45 -2.23 -9.18
N GLU A 98 20.70 -2.61 -9.44
CA GLU A 98 21.72 -1.64 -9.81
C GLU A 98 21.45 -1.08 -11.22
N ALA A 99 21.66 0.23 -11.37
CA ALA A 99 21.46 0.90 -12.66
C ALA A 99 22.26 0.23 -13.77
N MET A 100 21.62 -0.04 -14.91
CA MET A 100 22.21 -0.61 -16.12
C MET A 100 22.73 -2.07 -15.98
N GLN A 101 22.33 -2.82 -14.94
CA GLN A 101 22.82 -4.19 -14.71
C GLN A 101 21.82 -5.29 -15.09
N GLY A 102 20.53 -4.96 -15.26
CA GLY A 102 19.54 -5.86 -15.85
C GLY A 102 19.12 -7.07 -15.00
N THR A 103 19.59 -7.18 -13.76
CA THR A 103 19.16 -8.22 -12.81
C THR A 103 17.67 -8.05 -12.48
N ASP A 104 16.89 -9.12 -12.56
CA ASP A 104 15.52 -9.17 -12.05
C ASP A 104 15.49 -9.67 -10.60
N TYR A 105 14.54 -9.18 -9.80
CA TYR A 105 14.38 -9.61 -8.41
C TYR A 105 14.15 -11.12 -8.27
N THR A 106 13.49 -11.73 -9.27
CA THR A 106 13.20 -13.17 -9.30
C THR A 106 14.42 -14.05 -9.56
N ASP A 107 15.51 -13.45 -10.03
CA ASP A 107 16.75 -14.17 -10.35
C ASP A 107 17.72 -14.22 -9.15
N LEU A 108 17.37 -13.56 -8.04
CA LEU A 108 18.17 -13.56 -6.83
C LEU A 108 18.09 -14.92 -6.12
N ASP A 109 19.22 -15.37 -5.57
CA ASP A 109 19.30 -16.62 -4.77
C ASP A 109 18.44 -16.59 -3.50
N GLY A 110 18.01 -15.39 -3.08
CA GLY A 110 17.12 -15.19 -1.95
C GLY A 110 16.78 -13.71 -1.76
N VAL A 111 15.87 -13.44 -0.84
CA VAL A 111 15.52 -12.06 -0.48
C VAL A 111 16.74 -11.38 0.18
N PRO A 112 17.23 -10.25 -0.35
CA PRO A 112 18.34 -9.53 0.27
C PRO A 112 18.01 -9.15 1.71
N GLU A 113 18.96 -9.30 2.63
CA GLU A 113 18.75 -9.08 4.07
C GLU A 113 18.17 -7.68 4.40
N PRO A 114 18.59 -6.57 3.76
CA PRO A 114 17.95 -5.28 3.96
C PRO A 114 16.46 -5.26 3.58
N VAL A 115 16.08 -5.93 2.48
CA VAL A 115 14.69 -6.04 2.02
C VAL A 115 13.88 -6.89 2.99
N ALA A 116 14.43 -8.02 3.43
CA ALA A 116 13.78 -8.89 4.42
C ALA A 116 13.56 -8.15 5.75
N SER A 117 14.55 -7.40 6.22
CA SER A 117 14.48 -6.59 7.44
C SER A 117 13.43 -5.49 7.34
N ALA A 118 13.43 -4.71 6.24
CA ALA A 118 12.43 -3.68 5.98
C ALA A 118 11.01 -4.26 5.91
N THR A 119 10.84 -5.37 5.20
CA THR A 119 9.55 -6.09 5.10
C THR A 119 9.06 -6.53 6.48
N GLY A 120 9.94 -7.12 7.30
CA GLY A 120 9.60 -7.53 8.66
C GLY A 120 9.19 -6.37 9.56
N ASN A 121 9.87 -5.22 9.45
CA ASN A 121 9.51 -4.00 10.19
C ASN A 121 8.15 -3.44 9.75
N ALA A 122 7.93 -3.30 8.44
CA ALA A 122 6.67 -2.81 7.88
C ALA A 122 5.49 -3.68 8.34
N ALA A 123 5.63 -5.01 8.30
CA ALA A 123 4.60 -5.94 8.76
C ALA A 123 4.30 -5.79 10.27
N ARG A 124 5.33 -5.74 11.12
CA ARG A 124 5.15 -5.53 12.58
C ARG A 124 4.44 -4.22 12.89
N ASN A 125 4.84 -3.14 12.23
CA ASN A 125 4.26 -1.82 12.47
C ASN A 125 2.81 -1.74 11.96
N ALA A 126 2.50 -2.39 10.84
CA ALA A 126 1.13 -2.46 10.32
C ALA A 126 0.20 -3.23 11.26
N VAL A 127 0.63 -4.39 11.76
CA VAL A 127 -0.15 -5.18 12.71
C VAL A 127 -0.38 -4.40 14.00
N HIS A 128 0.65 -3.70 14.49
CA HIS A 128 0.51 -2.83 15.65
C HIS A 128 -0.54 -1.74 15.41
N LEU A 129 -0.43 -0.99 14.31
CA LEU A 129 -1.35 0.10 13.99
C LEU A 129 -2.78 -0.40 13.76
N ALA A 130 -2.96 -1.50 13.04
CA ALA A 130 -4.28 -2.10 12.82
C ALA A 130 -4.93 -2.55 14.14
N THR A 131 -4.13 -3.09 15.07
CA THR A 131 -4.62 -3.44 16.41
C THR A 131 -5.06 -2.20 17.19
N VAL A 132 -4.28 -1.11 17.12
CA VAL A 132 -4.62 0.16 17.78
C VAL A 132 -5.92 0.73 17.20
N LEU A 133 -6.06 0.79 15.87
CA LEU A 133 -7.24 1.32 15.19
C LEU A 133 -8.49 0.46 15.44
N ARG A 134 -8.34 -0.86 15.54
CA ARG A 134 -9.44 -1.77 15.89
C ARG A 134 -9.95 -1.55 17.32
N GLN A 135 -9.06 -1.21 18.24
CA GLN A 135 -9.41 -0.95 19.64
C GLN A 135 -9.90 0.50 19.86
N ASN A 136 -9.31 1.45 19.13
CA ASN A 136 -9.53 2.88 19.26
C ASN A 136 -9.67 3.47 17.86
N GLY A 137 -10.84 3.26 17.26
CA GLY A 137 -11.14 3.78 15.93
C GLY A 137 -11.16 5.31 15.91
N TYR A 138 -11.04 5.88 14.71
CA TYR A 138 -11.23 7.32 14.51
C TYR A 138 -12.60 7.77 15.01
N PRO A 139 -12.72 9.00 15.56
CA PRO A 139 -14.00 9.54 15.99
C PRO A 139 -15.00 9.62 14.82
N ALA A 140 -16.29 9.66 15.15
CA ALA A 140 -17.33 9.91 14.15
C ALA A 140 -17.10 11.26 13.46
N TYR A 141 -17.39 11.33 12.17
CA TYR A 141 -17.30 12.56 11.39
C TYR A 141 -18.61 13.35 11.44
N GLU A 142 -19.71 12.68 11.80
CA GLU A 142 -21.06 13.24 11.99
C GLU A 142 -21.72 12.67 13.25
#